data_AF-A0A059WU07-F1
#
_entry.id   AF-A0A059WU07-F1
#
_cell.length_a   1.000
_cell.length_b   1.000
_cell.length_c   1.000
_cell.angle_alpha   90.00
_cell.angle_beta   90.00
_cell.angle_gamma   90.00
#
_symmetry.space_group_name_H-M   'P 1'
#
loop_
_entity.id
_entity.type
_entity.pdbx_description
1 polymer ?
#
loop_
_entity_poly.entity_id
_entity_poly.type
_entity_poly.pdbx_seq_one_letter_code
_entity_poly.pdbx_strand_id
1 'polypeptide(L)'
;MKASRTSLFTTILVCCSLLFGSFSLALAQGDGNVALDKLSAGKLINNFRTATLYVNDADEVVGGRFIHTPTGFVLDYLQIQSVPQGFIWVNSYPTSDMGEPHTQEHLLLGKGNVGRAVASLENMSLAASNAFTEQWRTSYQFHTAAGADAFYQLFERKVDALIHPDYTDEEIRREVRNFGVTENPADKTLRLEEKGTVYNEMVSSFDRPGNRLYRALDQALYGQS
;
A
#
# COMPACT_ATOMS: atom_id res chain seq x y z
N MET A 1 -62.76 -5.17 56.14
CA MET A 1 -62.14 -6.34 55.48
C MET A 1 -62.16 -6.13 53.97
N LYS A 2 -60.97 -6.15 53.33
CA LYS A 2 -60.67 -6.29 51.89
C LYS A 2 -61.47 -5.39 50.92
N ALA A 3 -60.93 -4.20 50.57
CA ALA A 3 -59.86 -3.91 49.61
C ALA A 3 -60.39 -3.73 48.17
N SER A 4 -60.44 -2.43 47.82
CA SER A 4 -60.80 -1.80 46.56
C SER A 4 -59.92 -2.23 45.37
N ARG A 5 -60.54 -2.38 44.19
CA ARG A 5 -59.87 -2.31 42.89
C ARG A 5 -60.41 -1.11 42.12
N THR A 6 -59.57 -0.09 41.97
CA THR A 6 -59.80 1.08 41.13
C THR A 6 -59.15 0.85 39.76
N SER A 7 -59.88 1.18 38.70
CA SER A 7 -59.39 1.18 37.31
C SER A 7 -58.62 2.47 37.01
N LEU A 8 -57.56 2.41 36.20
CA LEU A 8 -57.33 3.43 35.16
C LEU A 8 -56.38 2.92 34.06
N PHE A 9 -56.77 3.24 32.82
CA PHE A 9 -56.13 3.06 31.53
C PHE A 9 -54.65 3.46 31.47
N THR A 10 -53.85 2.82 30.60
CA THR A 10 -52.96 3.50 29.61
C THR A 10 -52.49 2.50 28.54
N THR A 11 -52.69 2.89 27.28
CA THR A 11 -52.24 2.31 26.01
C THR A 11 -50.73 2.05 25.94
N ILE A 12 -50.28 0.87 25.47
CA ILE A 12 -48.88 0.62 25.11
C ILE A 12 -48.77 0.29 23.62
N LEU A 13 -48.00 1.14 22.95
CA LEU A 13 -47.62 1.15 21.55
C LEU A 13 -46.59 0.04 21.26
N VAL A 14 -46.76 -0.68 20.15
CA VAL A 14 -45.84 -1.69 19.63
C VAL A 14 -44.64 -1.00 19.00
N CYS A 15 -43.45 -1.12 19.62
CA CYS A 15 -42.16 -0.81 18.99
C CYS A 15 -41.42 -2.11 18.72
N CYS A 16 -41.42 -2.53 17.45
CA CYS A 16 -40.57 -3.57 16.92
C CYS A 16 -39.40 -2.88 16.22
N SER A 17 -38.24 -2.82 16.87
CA SER A 17 -37.04 -2.20 16.29
C SER A 17 -35.79 -3.02 16.59
N LEU A 18 -35.17 -3.46 15.49
CA LEU A 18 -33.73 -3.50 15.22
C LEU A 18 -32.88 -4.50 16.05
N LEU A 19 -32.85 -5.75 15.57
CA LEU A 19 -31.67 -6.62 15.69
C LEU A 19 -30.70 -6.29 14.54
N PHE A 20 -29.90 -5.25 14.72
CA PHE A 20 -28.63 -5.10 13.98
C PHE A 20 -27.51 -5.25 15.00
N GLY A 21 -26.81 -6.38 14.91
CA GLY A 21 -25.62 -6.64 15.71
C GLY A 21 -24.59 -5.56 15.46
N SER A 22 -24.33 -4.75 16.50
CA SER A 22 -23.25 -3.79 16.51
C SER A 22 -21.93 -4.57 16.57
N PHE A 23 -21.24 -4.71 15.45
CA PHE A 23 -19.81 -4.97 15.47
C PHE A 23 -19.13 -3.74 16.08
N SER A 24 -18.82 -3.80 17.36
CA SER A 24 -17.92 -2.83 17.98
C SER A 24 -16.53 -3.04 17.37
N LEU A 25 -16.17 -2.18 16.41
CA LEU A 25 -14.76 -1.90 16.12
C LEU A 25 -14.17 -1.33 17.41
N ALA A 26 -13.46 -2.17 18.16
CA ALA A 26 -12.62 -1.71 19.24
C ALA A 26 -11.52 -0.83 18.61
N LEU A 27 -11.74 0.48 18.61
CA LEU A 27 -10.65 1.44 18.47
C LEU A 27 -9.72 1.17 19.64
N ALA A 28 -8.54 0.60 19.36
CA ALA A 28 -7.46 0.53 20.32
C ALA A 28 -7.02 1.97 20.64
N GLN A 29 -7.65 2.58 21.63
CA GLN A 29 -7.10 3.74 22.32
C GLN A 29 -5.91 3.24 23.16
N GLY A 30 -4.74 3.18 22.54
CA GLY A 30 -3.48 3.02 23.27
C GLY A 30 -3.08 4.36 23.87
N ASP A 31 -2.82 4.39 25.18
CA ASP A 31 -2.28 5.54 25.91
C ASP A 31 -1.09 6.14 25.15
N GLY A 32 -1.26 7.39 24.71
CA GLY A 32 -0.38 8.08 23.78
C GLY A 32 0.93 8.52 24.41
N ASN A 33 1.93 7.63 24.46
CA ASN A 33 3.32 7.90 24.03
C ASN A 33 4.14 6.60 24.19
N VAL A 34 4.52 5.95 23.11
CA VAL A 34 5.42 4.79 23.16
C VAL A 34 6.85 5.31 23.20
N ALA A 35 7.48 5.28 24.38
CA ALA A 35 8.88 5.65 24.54
C ALA A 35 9.77 4.45 24.21
N LEU A 36 10.64 4.59 23.19
CA LEU A 36 11.48 3.50 22.68
C LEU A 36 12.47 2.95 23.73
N ASP A 37 12.99 3.84 24.58
CA ASP A 37 13.89 3.53 25.70
C ASP A 37 13.25 2.64 26.79
N LYS A 38 11.92 2.58 26.82
CA LYS A 38 11.14 1.74 27.76
C LYS A 38 10.72 0.41 27.15
N LEU A 39 11.18 0.10 25.96
CA LEU A 39 10.88 -1.15 25.28
C LEU A 39 11.91 -2.22 25.60
N SER A 40 11.49 -3.47 25.50
CA SER A 40 12.35 -4.63 25.65
C SER A 40 11.89 -5.72 24.68
N ALA A 41 12.80 -6.60 24.29
CA ALA A 41 12.48 -7.73 23.43
C ALA A 41 11.33 -8.55 24.04
N GLY A 42 10.36 -8.92 23.21
CA GLY A 42 9.17 -9.67 23.61
C GLY A 42 8.00 -8.82 24.12
N LYS A 43 8.20 -7.52 24.42
CA LYS A 43 7.11 -6.64 24.87
C LYS A 43 6.05 -6.48 23.79
N LEU A 44 4.79 -6.50 24.18
CA LEU A 44 3.63 -6.36 23.29
C LEU A 44 3.05 -4.94 23.38
N ILE A 45 2.81 -4.31 22.23
CA ILE A 45 2.18 -3.00 22.10
C ILE A 45 1.26 -3.02 20.89
N ASN A 46 -0.03 -2.76 21.06
CA ASN A 46 -1.00 -2.71 19.95
C ASN A 46 -0.91 -3.93 19.00
N ASN A 47 -0.80 -5.14 19.56
CA ASN A 47 -0.57 -6.41 18.84
C ASN A 47 0.79 -6.59 18.15
N PHE A 48 1.69 -5.63 18.24
CA PHE A 48 3.08 -5.76 17.79
C PHE A 48 3.98 -6.22 18.93
N ARG A 49 4.74 -7.28 18.69
CA ARG A 49 5.83 -7.71 19.57
C ARG A 49 7.12 -7.02 19.17
N THR A 50 7.81 -6.38 20.11
CA THR A 50 9.17 -5.88 19.92
C THR A 50 10.12 -7.05 19.70
N ALA A 51 10.70 -7.16 18.51
CA ALA A 51 11.65 -8.22 18.16
C ALA A 51 13.09 -7.81 18.49
N THR A 52 13.48 -6.59 18.13
CA THR A 52 14.79 -6.02 18.45
C THR A 52 14.71 -4.49 18.55
N LEU A 53 15.64 -3.89 19.27
CA LEU A 53 15.85 -2.44 19.30
C LEU A 53 17.11 -2.09 18.50
N TYR A 54 17.11 -0.91 17.89
CA TYR A 54 18.22 -0.35 17.15
C TYR A 54 18.85 0.77 17.99
N VAL A 55 20.17 0.73 18.13
CA VAL A 55 20.94 1.74 18.87
C VAL A 55 21.90 2.49 17.95
N ASN A 56 22.22 3.73 18.29
CA ASN A 56 23.25 4.53 17.63
C ASN A 56 24.65 4.28 18.26
N ASP A 57 25.65 5.02 17.79
CA ASP A 57 27.04 4.92 18.28
C ASP A 57 27.22 5.36 19.75
N ALA A 58 26.21 6.01 20.34
CA ALA A 58 26.17 6.41 21.75
C ALA A 58 25.35 5.44 22.62
N ASP A 59 25.00 4.26 22.10
CA ASP A 59 24.14 3.25 22.74
C ASP A 59 22.71 3.73 23.05
N GLU A 60 22.26 4.81 22.40
CA GLU A 60 20.89 5.32 22.56
C GLU A 60 19.93 4.60 21.61
N VAL A 61 18.74 4.23 22.10
CA VAL A 61 17.72 3.57 21.27
C VAL A 61 17.13 4.56 20.27
N VAL A 62 17.35 4.30 18.99
CA VAL A 62 16.87 5.12 17.87
C VAL A 62 15.79 4.43 17.04
N GLY A 63 15.47 3.17 17.33
CA GLY A 63 14.46 2.45 16.56
C GLY A 63 14.22 1.03 17.04
N GLY A 64 13.50 0.26 16.23
CA GLY A 64 13.33 -1.16 16.47
C GLY A 64 12.53 -1.87 15.40
N ARG A 65 12.59 -3.20 15.46
CA ARG A 65 11.75 -4.10 14.68
C ARG A 65 10.57 -4.55 15.51
N PHE A 66 9.40 -4.47 14.91
CA PHE A 66 8.13 -4.85 15.50
C PHE A 66 7.46 -5.88 14.60
N ILE A 67 6.92 -6.95 15.19
CA ILE A 67 6.23 -8.01 14.45
C ILE A 67 4.77 -8.04 14.89
N HIS A 68 3.84 -7.78 13.98
CA HIS A 68 2.42 -7.90 14.24
C HIS A 68 2.09 -9.38 14.53
N THR A 69 1.61 -9.66 15.74
CA THR A 69 1.42 -11.02 16.25
C THR A 69 0.44 -11.83 15.41
N PRO A 70 -0.72 -11.29 14.96
CA PRO A 70 -1.68 -12.03 14.15
C PRO A 70 -1.23 -12.31 12.72
N THR A 71 -0.57 -11.36 12.05
CA THR A 71 -0.29 -11.47 10.59
C THR A 71 1.17 -11.75 10.26
N GLY A 72 2.08 -11.60 11.22
CA GLY A 72 3.52 -11.64 10.96
C GLY A 72 4.08 -10.41 10.24
N PHE A 73 3.26 -9.36 10.00
CA PHE A 73 3.71 -8.13 9.36
C PHE A 73 4.89 -7.51 10.14
N VAL A 74 5.95 -7.18 9.43
CA VAL A 74 7.17 -6.60 10.00
C VAL A 74 7.15 -5.09 9.80
N LEU A 75 7.25 -4.36 10.90
CA LEU A 75 7.44 -2.92 10.92
C LEU A 75 8.84 -2.62 11.46
N ASP A 76 9.68 -2.04 10.63
CA ASP A 76 10.93 -1.42 11.08
C ASP A 76 10.70 0.07 11.25
N TYR A 77 10.93 0.57 12.47
CA TYR A 77 10.83 1.98 12.80
C TYR A 77 12.21 2.53 13.15
N LEU A 78 12.55 3.69 12.59
CA LEU A 78 13.81 4.37 12.83
C LEU A 78 13.56 5.87 13.00
N GLN A 79 14.08 6.44 14.09
CA GLN A 79 14.09 7.86 14.37
C GLN A 79 15.36 8.47 13.78
N ILE A 80 15.16 9.35 12.80
CA ILE A 80 16.24 10.09 12.14
C ILE A 80 15.85 11.57 12.04
N GLN A 81 16.86 12.43 11.90
CA GLN A 81 16.66 13.86 11.67
C GLN A 81 16.28 14.11 10.20
N SER A 82 15.04 13.81 9.86
CA SER A 82 14.48 13.98 8.53
C SER A 82 12.99 14.33 8.59
N VAL A 83 12.40 14.64 7.44
CA VAL A 83 10.94 14.59 7.29
C VAL A 83 10.44 13.15 7.48
N PRO A 84 9.17 12.92 7.82
CA PRO A 84 8.61 11.58 7.86
C PRO A 84 8.73 10.88 6.50
N GLN A 85 9.21 9.63 6.51
CA GLN A 85 9.38 8.81 5.32
C GLN A 85 8.80 7.41 5.56
N GLY A 86 8.27 6.81 4.50
CA GLY A 86 7.76 5.45 4.49
C GLY A 86 8.38 4.64 3.36
N PHE A 87 8.72 3.39 3.66
CA PHE A 87 9.18 2.40 2.69
C PHE A 87 8.41 1.11 2.92
N ILE A 88 7.61 0.71 1.95
CA ILE A 88 6.79 -0.51 1.99
C ILE A 88 7.27 -1.40 0.86
N TRP A 89 7.46 -2.68 1.12
CA TRP A 89 7.81 -3.63 0.07
C TRP A 89 7.13 -4.96 0.30
N VAL A 90 6.91 -5.68 -0.80
CA VAL A 90 6.31 -7.01 -0.81
C VAL A 90 7.23 -7.96 -1.58
N ASN A 91 7.33 -9.21 -1.13
CA ASN A 91 7.95 -10.26 -1.93
C ASN A 91 7.08 -10.51 -3.17
N SER A 92 7.68 -10.40 -4.35
CA SER A 92 6.96 -10.50 -5.63
C SER A 92 7.80 -11.25 -6.66
N TYR A 93 8.12 -12.51 -6.36
CA TYR A 93 8.85 -13.38 -7.28
C TYR A 93 8.07 -13.55 -8.58
N PRO A 94 8.66 -13.20 -9.75
CA PRO A 94 8.01 -13.44 -11.02
C PRO A 94 7.93 -14.94 -11.27
N THR A 95 6.76 -15.41 -11.70
CA THR A 95 6.55 -16.80 -12.14
C THR A 95 6.65 -16.94 -13.66
N SER A 96 6.85 -15.83 -14.37
CA SER A 96 7.03 -15.78 -15.81
C SER A 96 7.75 -14.48 -16.23
N ASP A 97 8.11 -14.39 -17.51
CA ASP A 97 8.68 -13.20 -18.14
C ASP A 97 7.62 -12.16 -18.60
N MET A 98 6.37 -12.29 -18.14
CA MET A 98 5.27 -11.42 -18.57
C MET A 98 5.19 -10.10 -17.79
N GLY A 99 6.04 -9.91 -16.76
CA GLY A 99 6.16 -8.65 -16.04
C GLY A 99 5.00 -8.38 -15.08
N GLU A 100 4.41 -9.42 -14.49
CA GLU A 100 3.26 -9.31 -13.59
C GLU A 100 3.56 -8.46 -12.34
N PRO A 101 4.71 -8.62 -11.64
CA PRO A 101 5.04 -7.76 -10.50
C PRO A 101 5.18 -6.29 -10.89
N HIS A 102 5.81 -6.02 -12.05
CA HIS A 102 6.02 -4.66 -12.54
C HIS A 102 4.70 -4.02 -13.00
N THR A 103 3.84 -4.80 -13.63
CA THR A 103 2.48 -4.38 -13.95
C THR A 103 1.72 -3.98 -12.69
N GLN A 104 1.75 -4.83 -11.67
CA GLN A 104 1.05 -4.59 -10.42
C GLN A 104 1.54 -3.32 -9.71
N GLU A 105 2.84 -3.01 -9.80
CA GLU A 105 3.43 -1.77 -9.32
C GLU A 105 2.73 -0.53 -9.89
N HIS A 106 2.56 -0.48 -11.22
CA HIS A 106 1.93 0.65 -11.92
C HIS A 106 0.44 0.78 -11.59
N LEU A 107 -0.24 -0.35 -11.38
CA LEU A 107 -1.68 -0.38 -11.13
C LEU A 107 -2.05 0.14 -9.74
N LEU A 108 -1.37 -0.34 -8.70
CA LEU A 108 -1.80 -0.19 -7.30
C LEU A 108 -1.94 1.27 -6.84
N LEU A 109 -0.99 2.13 -7.17
CA LEU A 109 -0.99 3.53 -6.70
C LEU A 109 -1.47 4.55 -7.76
N GLY A 110 -1.84 4.09 -8.96
CA GLY A 110 -2.17 4.97 -10.08
C GLY A 110 -3.52 4.72 -10.76
N LYS A 111 -4.11 3.53 -10.61
CA LYS A 111 -5.36 3.14 -11.30
C LYS A 111 -6.50 2.88 -10.32
N GLY A 112 -7.71 2.73 -10.85
CA GLY A 112 -8.92 2.64 -10.04
C GLY A 112 -9.25 3.96 -9.35
N ASN A 113 -10.31 4.00 -8.54
CA ASN A 113 -10.62 5.20 -7.75
C ASN A 113 -9.68 5.31 -6.55
N VAL A 114 -9.28 4.18 -5.95
CA VAL A 114 -8.41 4.13 -4.77
C VAL A 114 -7.00 4.64 -5.15
N GLY A 115 -6.39 4.12 -6.22
CA GLY A 115 -5.06 4.58 -6.67
C GLY A 115 -5.08 6.03 -7.15
N ARG A 116 -6.10 6.45 -7.93
CA ARG A 116 -6.22 7.86 -8.34
C ARG A 116 -6.42 8.82 -7.17
N ALA A 117 -7.07 8.37 -6.09
CA ALA A 117 -7.19 9.16 -4.87
C ALA A 117 -5.83 9.33 -4.17
N VAL A 118 -4.98 8.29 -4.15
CA VAL A 118 -3.58 8.39 -3.67
C VAL A 118 -2.82 9.43 -4.49
N ALA A 119 -2.81 9.30 -5.82
CA ALA A 119 -2.12 10.23 -6.72
C ALA A 119 -2.60 11.68 -6.55
N SER A 120 -3.92 11.88 -6.34
CA SER A 120 -4.49 13.21 -6.09
C SER A 120 -4.03 13.79 -4.75
N LEU A 121 -4.02 12.97 -3.69
CA LEU A 121 -3.57 13.38 -2.36
C LEU A 121 -2.08 13.75 -2.35
N GLU A 122 -1.25 12.98 -3.05
CA GLU A 122 0.19 13.27 -3.16
C GLU A 122 0.46 14.67 -3.73
N ASN A 123 -0.23 15.00 -4.83
CA ASN A 123 -0.13 16.32 -5.47
C ASN A 123 -0.56 17.48 -4.54
N MET A 124 -1.42 17.20 -3.56
CA MET A 124 -1.93 18.19 -2.61
C MET A 124 -1.17 18.23 -1.27
N SER A 125 -0.19 17.34 -1.07
CA SER A 125 0.41 17.11 0.26
C SER A 125 1.92 17.33 0.30
N LEU A 126 2.49 18.07 -0.67
CA LEU A 126 3.95 18.26 -0.81
C LEU A 126 4.72 16.94 -0.67
N ALA A 127 4.14 15.87 -1.21
CA ALA A 127 4.67 14.53 -1.14
C ALA A 127 5.54 14.25 -2.37
N ALA A 128 6.56 13.43 -2.18
CA ALA A 128 7.26 12.79 -3.26
C ALA A 128 7.23 11.28 -3.03
N SER A 129 6.98 10.53 -4.09
CA SER A 129 6.87 9.08 -4.07
C SER A 129 7.69 8.47 -5.20
N ASN A 130 8.11 7.23 -5.01
CA ASN A 130 8.65 6.41 -6.07
C ASN A 130 8.23 4.95 -5.85
N ALA A 131 8.19 4.17 -6.91
CA ALA A 131 8.02 2.73 -6.86
C ALA A 131 9.02 2.06 -7.80
N PHE A 132 9.36 0.81 -7.51
CA PHE A 132 10.18 0.01 -8.40
C PHE A 132 10.01 -1.48 -8.11
N THR A 133 10.25 -2.28 -9.15
CA THR A 133 10.18 -3.74 -9.11
C THR A 133 11.56 -4.33 -9.38
N GLU A 134 12.04 -5.11 -8.42
CA GLU A 134 13.25 -5.93 -8.52
C GLU A 134 12.87 -7.40 -8.81
N GLN A 135 13.87 -8.27 -8.92
CA GLN A 135 13.67 -9.70 -9.19
C GLN A 135 12.86 -10.46 -8.12
N TRP A 136 12.88 -9.99 -6.87
CA TRP A 136 12.28 -10.71 -5.74
C TRP A 136 11.30 -9.86 -4.91
N ARG A 137 11.19 -8.56 -5.21
CA ARG A 137 10.33 -7.63 -4.48
C ARG A 137 9.85 -6.45 -5.32
N THR A 138 8.73 -5.89 -4.90
CA THR A 138 8.21 -4.61 -5.37
C THR A 138 8.17 -3.65 -4.19
N SER A 139 8.67 -2.44 -4.39
CA SER A 139 8.86 -1.44 -3.34
C SER A 139 8.13 -0.14 -3.66
N TYR A 140 7.57 0.48 -2.63
CA TYR A 140 6.86 1.75 -2.66
C TYR A 140 7.42 2.64 -1.57
N GLN A 141 7.99 3.78 -1.95
CA GLN A 141 8.59 4.72 -1.03
C GLN A 141 7.95 6.10 -1.18
N PHE A 142 7.84 6.82 -0.08
CA PHE A 142 7.32 8.18 -0.09
C PHE A 142 7.79 8.97 1.13
N HIS A 143 7.74 10.29 1.00
CA HIS A 143 7.95 11.21 2.10
C HIS A 143 7.15 12.49 1.86
N THR A 144 6.97 13.31 2.90
CA THR A 144 6.31 14.60 2.78
C THR A 144 6.91 15.63 3.74
N ALA A 145 7.10 16.84 3.24
CA ALA A 145 7.50 17.99 4.06
C ALA A 145 6.30 18.71 4.71
N ALA A 146 5.06 18.29 4.43
CA ALA A 146 3.84 18.91 4.96
C ALA A 146 3.53 18.54 6.43
N GLY A 147 4.41 17.78 7.09
CA GLY A 147 4.28 17.41 8.50
C GLY A 147 3.65 16.03 8.73
N ALA A 148 3.56 15.67 10.01
CA ALA A 148 3.13 14.33 10.43
C ALA A 148 1.69 13.98 10.03
N ASP A 149 0.76 14.94 10.11
CA ASP A 149 -0.64 14.71 9.77
C ASP A 149 -0.80 14.33 8.29
N ALA A 150 -0.14 15.07 7.39
CA ALA A 150 -0.11 14.75 5.96
C ALA A 150 0.56 13.39 5.70
N PHE A 151 1.64 13.07 6.42
CA PHE A 151 2.31 11.79 6.32
C PHE A 151 1.38 10.62 6.66
N TYR A 152 0.66 10.68 7.79
CA TYR A 152 -0.22 9.59 8.20
C TYR A 152 -1.45 9.47 7.28
N GLN A 153 -1.98 10.57 6.75
CA GLN A 153 -3.04 10.52 5.73
C GLN A 153 -2.54 9.82 4.44
N LEU A 154 -1.34 10.16 3.96
CA LEU A 154 -0.72 9.50 2.81
C LEU A 154 -0.43 8.03 3.09
N PHE A 155 0.11 7.71 4.26
CA PHE A 155 0.43 6.36 4.67
C PHE A 155 -0.82 5.47 4.68
N GLU A 156 -1.89 5.93 5.33
CA GLU A 156 -3.17 5.21 5.38
C GLU A 156 -3.71 4.92 3.98
N ARG A 157 -3.76 5.95 3.13
CA ARG A 157 -4.27 5.81 1.75
C ARG A 157 -3.42 4.90 0.88
N LYS A 158 -2.10 4.96 1.02
CA LYS A 158 -1.18 4.07 0.30
C LYS A 158 -1.35 2.64 0.76
N VAL A 159 -1.39 2.39 2.06
CA VAL A 159 -1.59 1.03 2.60
C VAL A 159 -2.93 0.47 2.11
N ASP A 160 -4.01 1.26 2.17
CA ASP A 160 -5.32 0.85 1.65
C ASP A 160 -5.28 0.52 0.15
N ALA A 161 -4.61 1.33 -0.67
CA ALA A 161 -4.43 1.05 -2.10
C ALA A 161 -3.66 -0.25 -2.38
N LEU A 162 -2.68 -0.60 -1.53
CA LEU A 162 -1.90 -1.84 -1.68
C LEU A 162 -2.70 -3.10 -1.35
N ILE A 163 -3.66 -3.02 -0.41
CA ILE A 163 -4.41 -4.19 0.07
C ILE A 163 -5.85 -4.28 -0.46
N HIS A 164 -6.44 -3.16 -0.89
CA HIS A 164 -7.79 -3.05 -1.42
C HIS A 164 -7.84 -2.26 -2.74
N PRO A 165 -7.08 -2.63 -3.78
CA PRO A 165 -7.16 -1.94 -5.05
C PRO A 165 -8.50 -2.17 -5.76
N ASP A 166 -8.95 -1.19 -6.53
CA ASP A 166 -10.23 -1.21 -7.26
C ASP A 166 -10.08 -0.93 -8.77
N TYR A 167 -8.89 -1.12 -9.33
CA TYR A 167 -8.67 -0.97 -10.77
C TYR A 167 -9.44 -2.03 -11.57
N THR A 168 -9.80 -1.68 -12.79
CA THR A 168 -10.62 -2.52 -13.67
C THR A 168 -9.79 -3.30 -14.70
N ASP A 169 -10.35 -4.36 -15.28
CA ASP A 169 -9.73 -5.11 -16.39
C ASP A 169 -9.37 -4.22 -17.58
N GLU A 170 -10.16 -3.18 -17.85
CA GLU A 170 -9.87 -2.22 -18.91
C GLU A 170 -8.64 -1.36 -18.59
N GLU A 171 -8.43 -1.02 -17.32
CA GLU A 171 -7.20 -0.32 -16.89
C GLU A 171 -5.99 -1.24 -16.97
N ILE A 172 -6.13 -2.51 -16.58
CA ILE A 172 -5.08 -3.53 -16.77
C ILE A 172 -4.70 -3.63 -18.26
N ARG A 173 -5.70 -3.78 -19.14
CA ARG A 173 -5.48 -3.90 -20.58
C ARG A 173 -4.76 -2.67 -21.16
N ARG A 174 -5.08 -1.48 -20.67
CA ARG A 174 -4.41 -0.24 -21.09
C ARG A 174 -2.98 -0.14 -20.58
N GLU A 175 -2.72 -0.62 -19.37
CA GLU A 175 -1.41 -0.47 -18.73
C GLU A 175 -0.39 -1.48 -19.23
N VAL A 176 -0.79 -2.75 -19.38
CA VAL A 176 0.12 -3.86 -19.75
C VAL A 176 0.51 -3.76 -21.22
N ARG A 177 -0.40 -4.19 -22.10
CA ARG A 177 -0.21 -4.23 -23.55
C ARG A 177 -1.58 -4.31 -24.22
N ASN A 178 -1.79 -3.48 -25.22
CA ASN A 178 -2.97 -3.49 -26.08
C ASN A 178 -2.61 -3.08 -27.51
N PHE A 179 -3.55 -3.30 -28.43
CA PHE A 179 -3.47 -2.75 -29.77
C PHE A 179 -4.30 -1.46 -29.84
N GLY A 180 -3.64 -0.37 -30.24
CA GLY A 180 -4.30 0.87 -30.62
C GLY A 180 -4.30 1.03 -32.14
N VAL A 181 -5.19 1.90 -32.62
CA VAL A 181 -5.19 2.33 -34.03
C VAL A 181 -4.36 3.61 -34.15
N THR A 182 -3.50 3.67 -35.16
CA THR A 182 -2.80 4.89 -35.59
C THR A 182 -3.04 5.15 -37.06
N GLU A 183 -3.01 6.42 -37.43
CA GLU A 183 -3.14 6.85 -38.82
C GLU A 183 -1.76 7.18 -39.36
N ASN A 184 -1.41 6.65 -40.53
CA ASN A 184 -0.18 7.03 -41.22
C ASN A 184 -0.32 8.50 -41.72
N PRO A 185 0.57 9.42 -41.29
CA PRO A 185 0.49 10.81 -41.69
C PRO A 185 0.57 11.05 -43.21
N ALA A 186 1.24 10.16 -43.94
CA ALA A 186 1.51 10.34 -45.38
C ALA A 186 0.33 9.93 -46.27
N ASP A 187 -0.36 8.84 -45.96
CA ASP A 187 -1.39 8.23 -46.83
C ASP A 187 -2.75 8.02 -46.16
N LYS A 188 -2.90 8.43 -44.90
CA LYS A 188 -4.15 8.33 -44.13
C LYS A 188 -4.65 6.91 -43.90
N THR A 189 -3.80 5.89 -44.13
CA THR A 189 -4.15 4.50 -43.84
C THR A 189 -4.10 4.23 -42.34
N LEU A 190 -5.04 3.40 -41.86
CA LEU A 190 -5.08 2.97 -40.47
C LEU A 190 -4.15 1.76 -40.27
N ARG A 191 -3.43 1.76 -39.16
CA ARG A 191 -2.51 0.69 -38.74
C ARG A 191 -2.78 0.32 -37.30
N LEU A 192 -2.51 -0.95 -36.97
CA LEU A 192 -2.46 -1.39 -35.59
C LEU A 192 -1.06 -1.15 -35.04
N GLU A 193 -1.00 -0.62 -33.83
CA GLU A 193 0.23 -0.39 -33.08
C GLU A 193 0.10 -1.00 -31.69
N GLU A 194 1.18 -1.61 -31.21
CA GLU A 194 1.27 -2.06 -29.83
C GLU A 194 1.47 -0.89 -28.89
N LYS A 195 0.63 -0.81 -27.86
CA LYS A 195 0.62 0.26 -26.86
C LYS A 195 0.57 -0.35 -25.47
N GLY A 196 0.91 0.44 -24.47
CA GLY A 196 0.85 0.08 -23.06
C GLY A 196 1.96 0.80 -22.32
N THR A 197 1.68 1.30 -21.13
CA THR A 197 2.68 2.03 -20.32
C THR A 197 3.86 1.11 -20.02
N VAL A 198 3.58 -0.09 -19.48
CA VAL A 198 4.60 -1.07 -19.12
C VAL A 198 5.28 -1.62 -20.37
N TYR A 199 4.52 -1.97 -21.42
CA TYR A 199 5.10 -2.44 -22.69
C TYR A 199 6.10 -1.43 -23.28
N ASN A 200 5.71 -0.16 -23.39
CA ASN A 200 6.57 0.87 -23.97
C ASN A 200 7.80 1.15 -23.09
N GLU A 201 7.64 1.13 -21.76
CA GLU A 201 8.74 1.25 -20.82
C GLU A 201 9.76 0.12 -21.00
N MET A 202 9.31 -1.12 -21.12
CA MET A 202 10.20 -2.27 -21.30
C MET A 202 10.89 -2.26 -22.66
N VAL A 203 10.18 -1.91 -23.74
CA VAL A 203 10.79 -1.74 -25.08
C VAL A 203 11.91 -0.70 -25.01
N SER A 204 11.62 0.49 -24.49
CA SER A 204 12.62 1.56 -24.36
C SER A 204 13.77 1.19 -23.43
N SER A 205 13.49 0.41 -22.37
CA SER A 205 14.52 -0.08 -21.46
C SER A 205 15.49 -1.04 -22.15
N PHE A 206 15.02 -1.91 -23.05
CA PHE A 206 15.87 -2.86 -23.77
C PHE A 206 16.59 -2.27 -24.99
N ASP A 207 16.22 -1.07 -25.45
CA ASP A 207 17.05 -0.33 -26.40
C ASP A 207 18.41 0.02 -25.80
N ARG A 208 18.47 0.23 -24.48
CA ARG A 208 19.71 0.56 -23.75
C ARG A 208 20.65 -0.63 -23.67
N PRO A 209 21.91 -0.52 -24.16
CA PRO A 209 22.88 -1.63 -24.13
C PRO A 209 23.17 -2.17 -22.72
N GLY A 210 23.20 -1.29 -21.71
CA GLY A 210 23.46 -1.69 -20.33
C GLY A 210 22.40 -2.67 -19.78
N ASN A 211 21.13 -2.45 -20.08
CA ASN A 211 20.03 -3.31 -19.62
C ASN A 211 20.06 -4.68 -20.30
N ARG A 212 20.42 -4.72 -21.59
CA ARG A 212 20.63 -5.99 -22.31
C ARG A 212 21.79 -6.79 -21.74
N LEU A 213 22.91 -6.11 -21.44
CA LEU A 213 24.06 -6.74 -20.80
C LEU A 213 23.71 -7.26 -19.40
N TYR A 214 23.00 -6.47 -18.61
CA TYR A 214 22.54 -6.86 -17.28
C TYR A 214 21.66 -8.11 -17.33
N ARG A 215 20.64 -8.14 -18.20
CA ARG A 215 19.79 -9.33 -18.40
C ARG A 215 20.60 -10.55 -18.84
N ALA A 216 21.53 -10.39 -19.79
CA ALA A 216 22.36 -11.50 -20.26
C ALA A 216 23.27 -12.06 -19.15
N LEU A 217 23.81 -11.20 -18.29
CA LEU A 217 24.62 -11.61 -17.14
C LEU A 217 23.77 -12.36 -16.11
N ASP A 218 22.59 -11.85 -15.77
CA ASP A 218 21.68 -12.52 -14.83
C ASP A 218 21.28 -13.91 -15.35
N GLN A 219 20.96 -14.03 -16.64
CA GLN A 219 20.64 -15.32 -17.26
C GLN A 219 21.83 -16.29 -17.27
N ALA A 220 23.06 -15.78 -17.40
CA ALA A 220 24.27 -16.60 -17.35
C ALA A 220 24.58 -17.11 -15.93
N LEU A 221 24.25 -16.32 -14.89
CA LEU A 221 24.53 -16.65 -13.50
C LEU A 221 23.43 -17.52 -12.87
N TYR A 222 22.16 -17.22 -13.16
CA TYR A 222 21.01 -17.81 -12.47
C TYR A 222 20.14 -18.71 -13.37
N GLY A 223 20.43 -18.77 -14.67
CA GLY A 223 19.66 -19.53 -15.64
C GLY A 223 18.55 -18.69 -16.29
N GLN A 224 17.83 -19.31 -17.23
CA GLN A 224 16.68 -18.65 -17.86
C GLN A 224 15.50 -18.58 -16.88
N SER A 225 14.82 -17.45 -16.90
CA SER A 225 13.56 -17.19 -16.22
C SER A 225 12.37 -17.80 -16.96
#